data_AF-A0A972SQK9-F1
#
_entry.id   AF-A0A972SQK9-F1
#
_cell.length_a   1.000
_cell.length_b   1.000
_cell.length_c   1.000
_cell.angle_alpha   90.00
_cell.angle_beta   90.00
_cell.angle_gamma   90.00
#
_symmetry.space_group_name_H-M   'P 1'
#
loop_
_entity.id
_entity.type
_entity.pdbx_description
1 polymer ?
#
loop_
_entity_poly.entity_id
_entity_poly.type
_entity_poly.pdbx_seq_one_letter_code
_entity_poly.pdbx_strand_id
1 'polypeptide(L)'
;MTREAIEAEIRRIFLQEFEIEDPAMDVDLREAYQFDSIDAIELLVEIERFLGSELTMEEKKRAMDIRTVRQICSYVEELVRARRPGGSLPIGDLCKEGS
;
A
#
# COMPACT_ATOMS: atom_id res chain seq x y z
N MET A 1 2.75 14.84 3.45
CA MET A 1 2.67 13.70 4.38
C MET A 1 4.05 13.34 4.85
N THR A 2 4.19 13.07 6.14
CA THR A 2 5.44 12.60 6.76
C THR A 2 5.35 11.08 6.96
N ARG A 3 6.51 10.43 7.12
CA ARG A 3 6.59 8.98 7.26
C ARG A 3 5.85 8.47 8.51
N GLU A 4 5.85 9.26 9.58
CA GLU A 4 5.18 8.95 10.84
C GLU A 4 3.67 8.88 10.67
N ALA A 5 3.08 9.73 9.82
CA ALA A 5 1.65 9.69 9.53
C ALA A 5 1.28 8.43 8.73
N ILE A 6 2.13 8.00 7.80
CA ILE A 6 1.94 6.76 7.05
C ILE A 6 2.02 5.57 8.00
N GLU A 7 3.06 5.51 8.84
CA GLU A 7 3.22 4.42 9.80
C GLU A 7 2.05 4.34 10.79
N ALA A 8 1.56 5.49 11.28
CA ALA A 8 0.39 5.53 12.14
C ALA A 8 -0.87 5.02 11.44
N GLU A 9 -1.09 5.40 10.18
CA GLU A 9 -2.24 4.93 9.42
C GLU A 9 -2.16 3.44 9.10
N ILE A 10 -0.99 2.95 8.68
CA ILE A 10 -0.78 1.52 8.43
C ILE A 10 -1.04 0.74 9.72
N ARG A 11 -0.51 1.18 10.88
CA ARG A 11 -0.80 0.54 12.17
C ARG A 11 -2.29 0.55 12.50
N ARG A 12 -3.00 1.63 12.17
CA ARG A 12 -4.46 1.73 12.37
C ARG A 12 -5.20 0.72 11.51
N ILE A 13 -4.85 0.59 10.24
CA ILE A 13 -5.42 -0.39 9.30
C ILE A 13 -5.15 -1.82 9.79
N PHE A 14 -3.90 -2.12 10.17
CA PHE A 14 -3.52 -3.42 10.73
C PHE A 14 -4.32 -3.79 11.98
N LEU A 15 -4.55 -2.82 12.88
CA LEU A 15 -5.35 -3.06 14.08
C LEU A 15 -6.84 -3.23 13.78
N GLN A 16 -7.42 -2.41 12.89
CA GLN A 16 -8.86 -2.38 12.66
C GLN A 16 -9.36 -3.46 11.70
N GLU A 17 -8.64 -3.68 10.61
CA GLU A 17 -9.06 -4.62 9.56
C GLU A 17 -8.49 -6.02 9.80
N PHE A 18 -7.29 -6.10 10.37
CA PHE A 18 -6.58 -7.38 10.50
C PHE A 18 -6.43 -7.85 11.96
N GLU A 19 -6.92 -7.07 12.94
CA GLU A 19 -6.77 -7.35 14.38
C GLU A 19 -5.31 -7.54 14.84
N ILE A 20 -4.35 -6.98 14.10
CA ILE A 20 -2.91 -7.07 14.40
C ILE A 20 -2.46 -5.82 15.17
N GLU A 21 -2.19 -6.00 16.47
CA GLU A 21 -1.64 -4.96 17.32
C GLU A 21 -0.11 -4.88 17.20
N ASP A 22 0.41 -3.67 17.01
CA ASP A 22 1.85 -3.35 16.92
C ASP A 22 2.67 -4.33 16.05
N PRO A 23 2.39 -4.43 14.74
CA PRO A 23 3.09 -5.38 13.90
C PRO A 23 4.58 -5.03 13.80
N ALA A 24 5.43 -6.05 13.94
CA ALA A 24 6.87 -5.87 13.82
C ALA A 24 7.24 -5.46 12.39
N MET A 25 8.17 -4.50 12.25
CA MET A 25 8.43 -3.88 10.94
C MET A 25 9.14 -4.80 9.95
N ASP A 26 9.92 -5.74 10.46
CA ASP A 26 10.85 -6.57 9.68
C ASP A 26 10.46 -8.06 9.62
N VAL A 27 9.31 -8.42 10.19
CA VAL A 27 8.83 -9.81 10.15
C VAL A 27 8.05 -10.06 8.86
N ASP A 28 8.11 -11.30 8.38
CA ASP A 28 7.26 -11.76 7.28
C ASP A 28 5.81 -11.85 7.78
N LEU A 29 4.94 -11.04 7.20
CA LEU A 29 3.53 -10.95 7.57
C LEU A 29 2.79 -12.27 7.37
N ARG A 30 3.18 -13.06 6.36
CA ARG A 30 2.55 -14.35 6.08
C ARG A 30 2.88 -15.39 7.14
N GLU A 31 4.12 -15.35 7.63
CA GLU A 31 4.58 -16.29 8.66
C GLU A 31 4.18 -15.86 10.07
N ALA A 32 4.31 -14.57 10.39
CA ALA A 32 4.08 -14.04 11.72
C ALA A 32 2.60 -13.81 12.04
N TYR A 33 1.82 -13.39 11.04
CA TYR A 33 0.43 -12.96 11.22
C TYR A 33 -0.56 -13.69 10.31
N GLN A 34 -0.12 -14.75 9.64
CA GLN A 34 -0.95 -15.53 8.70
C GLN A 34 -1.56 -14.68 7.57
N PHE A 35 -0.93 -13.55 7.25
CA PHE A 35 -1.40 -12.60 6.25
C PHE A 35 -1.48 -13.27 4.87
N ASP A 36 -2.67 -13.47 4.36
CA ASP A 36 -2.90 -14.23 3.14
C ASP A 36 -3.05 -13.32 1.91
N SER A 37 -3.42 -13.92 0.77
CA SER A 37 -3.64 -13.16 -0.47
C SER A 37 -4.89 -12.29 -0.44
N ILE A 38 -5.91 -12.65 0.35
CA ILE A 38 -7.13 -11.88 0.55
C ILE A 38 -6.78 -10.64 1.38
N ASP A 39 -6.05 -10.84 2.48
CA ASP A 39 -5.60 -9.73 3.33
C ASP A 39 -4.78 -8.70 2.55
N ALA A 40 -3.92 -9.18 1.66
CA ALA A 40 -3.13 -8.33 0.78
C ALA A 40 -4.00 -7.47 -0.16
N ILE A 41 -5.11 -8.02 -0.66
CA ILE A 41 -6.04 -7.29 -1.52
C ILE A 41 -6.82 -6.25 -0.70
N GLU A 42 -7.27 -6.60 0.50
CA GLU A 42 -7.99 -5.67 1.39
C GLU A 42 -7.10 -4.51 1.83
N LEU A 43 -5.84 -4.78 2.15
CA LEU A 43 -4.85 -3.73 2.45
C LEU A 43 -4.68 -2.76 1.27
N LEU A 44 -4.70 -3.26 0.03
CA LEU A 44 -4.61 -2.40 -1.15
C LEU A 44 -5.82 -1.47 -1.29
N VAL A 45 -7.02 -1.97 -0.97
CA VAL A 45 -8.25 -1.15 -0.97
C VAL A 45 -8.16 -0.04 0.07
N GLU A 46 -7.67 -0.34 1.28
CA GLU A 46 -7.48 0.69 2.32
C GLU A 46 -6.40 1.71 1.93
N ILE A 47 -5.33 1.30 1.26
CA ILE A 47 -4.32 2.22 0.70
C ILE A 47 -4.95 3.11 -0.39
N GLU A 48 -5.78 2.59 -1.29
CA GLU A 48 -6.50 3.37 -2.29
C GLU A 48 -7.40 4.43 -1.65
N ARG A 49 -8.14 4.05 -0.59
CA ARG A 49 -8.99 4.96 0.19
C ARG A 49 -8.18 6.03 0.90
N PHE A 50 -7.05 5.65 1.50
CA PHE A 50 -6.14 6.57 2.17
C PHE A 50 -5.53 7.60 1.21
N LEU A 51 -5.17 7.17 0.00
CA LEU A 51 -4.62 8.05 -1.05
C LEU A 51 -5.71 8.86 -1.77
N GLY A 52 -6.97 8.44 -1.66
CA GLY A 52 -8.09 9.04 -2.40
C GLY A 52 -8.01 8.78 -3.91
N SER A 53 -7.32 7.72 -4.33
CA SER A 53 -7.10 7.39 -5.74
C SER A 53 -6.88 5.90 -5.90
N GLU A 54 -7.34 5.34 -7.01
CA GLU A 54 -7.10 3.94 -7.36
C GLU A 54 -5.61 3.68 -7.64
N LEU A 55 -5.15 2.46 -7.31
CA LEU A 55 -3.82 1.99 -7.65
C LEU A 55 -3.85 1.42 -9.08
N THR A 56 -2.80 1.71 -9.83
CA THR A 56 -2.60 1.12 -11.16
C THR A 56 -2.28 -0.38 -11.07
N MET A 57 -2.41 -1.10 -12.18
CA MET A 57 -2.05 -2.53 -12.23
C MET A 57 -0.58 -2.79 -11.88
N GLU A 58 0.33 -1.89 -12.26
CA GLU A 58 1.76 -2.00 -11.90
C GLU A 58 1.97 -1.78 -10.40
N GLU A 59 1.30 -0.78 -9.82
CA GLU A 59 1.31 -0.52 -8.38
C GLU A 59 0.79 -1.75 -7.61
N LYS A 60 -0.35 -2.32 -8.02
CA LYS A 60 -0.92 -3.54 -7.40
C LYS A 60 0.04 -4.73 -7.50
N LYS A 61 0.71 -4.90 -8.64
CA LYS A 61 1.69 -5.98 -8.81
C LYS A 61 2.88 -5.83 -7.87
N ARG A 62 3.40 -4.62 -7.69
CA ARG A 62 4.48 -4.35 -6.72
C ARG A 62 4.04 -4.66 -5.29
N ALA A 63 2.79 -4.38 -4.95
CA ALA A 63 2.27 -4.68 -3.62
C ALA A 63 2.19 -6.19 -3.34
N MET A 64 1.97 -7.03 -4.35
CA MET A 64 1.96 -8.49 -4.18
C MET A 64 3.31 -9.08 -3.73
N ASP A 65 4.42 -8.39 -4.00
CA ASP A 65 5.76 -8.81 -3.59
C ASP A 65 6.13 -8.36 -2.16
N ILE A 66 5.27 -7.54 -1.52
CA ILE A 66 5.51 -7.02 -0.17
C ILE A 66 5.27 -8.11 0.87
N ARG A 67 6.20 -8.23 1.81
CA ARG A 67 6.16 -9.21 2.90
C ARG A 67 6.29 -8.63 4.29
N THR A 68 6.74 -7.38 4.42
CA THR A 68 6.95 -6.76 5.74
C THR A 68 6.26 -5.40 5.84
N VAL A 69 5.91 -4.98 7.07
CA VAL A 69 5.31 -3.65 7.30
C VAL A 69 6.24 -2.54 6.85
N ARG A 70 7.56 -2.69 7.01
CA ARG A 70 8.53 -1.71 6.49
C ARG A 70 8.36 -1.49 4.99
N GLN A 71 8.19 -2.57 4.22
CA GLN A 71 7.98 -2.48 2.78
C GLN A 71 6.65 -1.82 2.43
N ILE A 72 5.58 -2.10 3.19
CA ILE A 72 4.27 -1.42 3.03
C ILE A 72 4.44 0.09 3.24
N CYS A 73 5.08 0.50 4.33
CA CYS A 73 5.28 1.91 4.64
C CYS A 73 6.10 2.62 3.55
N SER A 74 7.21 2.02 3.11
CA SER A 74 8.03 2.55 2.01
C SER A 74 7.24 2.65 0.70
N TYR A 75 6.42 1.64 0.40
CA TYR A 75 5.58 1.63 -0.78
C TYR A 75 4.55 2.77 -0.76
N VAL A 76 3.82 2.94 0.35
CA VAL A 76 2.88 4.06 0.50
C VAL A 76 3.59 5.41 0.45
N GLU A 77 4.79 5.52 1.01
CA GLU A 77 5.61 6.74 0.92
C GLU A 77 5.95 7.09 -0.54
N GLU A 78 6.33 6.11 -1.35
CA GLU A 78 6.56 6.29 -2.79
C GLU A 78 5.29 6.74 -3.52
N LEU A 79 4.15 6.10 -3.22
CA LEU A 79 2.85 6.41 -3.83
C LEU A 79 2.41 7.84 -3.54
N VAL A 80 2.54 8.27 -2.29
CA VAL A 80 2.26 9.64 -1.84
C VAL A 80 3.20 10.64 -2.51
N ARG A 81 4.47 10.28 -2.67
CA ARG A 81 5.46 11.12 -3.36
C ARG A 81 5.11 11.27 -4.84
N ALA A 82 4.69 10.20 -5.50
CA ALA A 82 4.26 10.21 -6.89
C ALA A 82 3.00 11.07 -7.11
N ARG A 83 2.09 11.09 -6.14
CA ARG A 83 0.82 11.85 -6.19
C ARG A 83 0.94 13.33 -5.81
N ARG A 84 2.08 13.80 -5.29
CA ARG A 84 2.26 15.22 -4.95
C ARG A 84 2.27 16.09 -6.22
N PRO A 85 1.49 17.19 -6.31
CA PRO A 85 1.30 18.00 -7.53
C PRO A 85 2.52 18.87 -7.95
N GLY A 86 3.74 18.41 -7.68
CA GLY A 86 4.98 18.99 -8.18
C GLY A 86 6.04 17.95 -8.57
N GLY A 87 5.70 16.66 -8.54
CA GLY A 87 6.50 15.58 -9.09
C GLY A 87 5.97 15.19 -10.45
N SER A 88 6.57 15.72 -11.51
CA SER A 88 6.24 15.37 -12.89
C SER A 88 6.48 13.88 -13.14
N LEU A 89 5.40 13.11 -13.27
CA LEU A 89 5.33 11.93 -14.12
C LEU A 89 3.93 11.91 -14.79
N PRO A 90 3.85 11.90 -16.13
CA PRO A 90 2.63 11.56 -16.83
C PRO A 90 2.44 10.05 -16.70
N ILE A 91 1.58 9.60 -15.79
CA ILE A 91 1.15 8.20 -15.79
C ILE A 91 0.09 8.10 -16.88
N GLY A 92 0.45 7.38 -17.94
CA GLY A 92 -0.15 7.46 -19.25
C GLY A 92 -1.64 7.14 -19.31
N ASP A 93 -2.28 7.92 -20.16
CA ASP A 93 -3.30 7.59 -21.15
C ASP A 93 -3.15 6.17 -21.77
N LEU A 94 -3.27 5.11 -20.98
CA LEU A 94 -3.24 3.71 -21.43
C LEU A 94 -4.54 2.99 -21.06
N CYS A 95 -5.66 3.55 -21.52
CA CYS A 95 -6.87 2.78 -21.86
C CYS A 95 -7.36 3.18 -23.25
N LYS A 96 -6.49 3.04 -24.25
CA LYS A 96 -6.87 2.89 -25.66
C LYS A 96 -6.21 1.61 -26.14
N GLU A 97 -6.96 0.52 -26.15
CA GLU A 97 -7.02 -0.46 -27.24
C GLU A 97 -7.99 -1.60 -26.89
N GLY A 98 -8.93 -1.82 -27.79
CA GLY A 98 -10.02 -2.78 -27.66
C GLY A 98 -11.04 -2.48 -28.75
N SER A 99 -10.61 -2.77 -29.98
CA SER A 99 -11.26 -2.47 -31.26
C SER A 99 -12.60 -3.18 -31.46
#